data_AF-A0A9W5KYA8-F1
#
_entry.id   AF-A0A9W5KYA8-F1
#
_cell.length_a   1.000
_cell.length_b   1.000
_cell.length_c   1.000
_cell.angle_alpha   90.00
_cell.angle_beta   90.00
_cell.angle_gamma   90.00
#
_symmetry.space_group_name_H-M   'P 1'
#
loop_
_entity.id
_entity.type
_entity.pdbx_description
1 polymer ?
#
loop_
_entity_poly.entity_id
_entity_poly.type
_entity_poly.pdbx_seq_one_letter_code
_entity_poly.pdbx_strand_id
1 'polypeptide(L)'
;MQHPLNEKTDDAEAKAMLSAITKNFKFEKLEEVSKKDDKAEVKVKITSADLSVAVTKAVGEVMPMAFASAFSEDKEQSEKAIEKTMTSTIIKNLTDKDAAMATREVTLNLKKDKDGDYKIVADDNLKEVLFANAKSLEKMFGGK
;
A
#
# COMPACT_ATOMS: atom_id res chain seq x y z
N MET A 1 -23.03 4.71 -10.84
CA MET A 1 -22.89 3.27 -10.57
C MET A 1 -21.59 3.08 -9.82
N GLN A 2 -21.67 2.87 -8.51
CA GLN A 2 -20.50 2.53 -7.69
C GLN A 2 -20.25 1.03 -7.89
N HIS A 3 -19.10 0.66 -8.44
CA HIS A 3 -18.69 -0.75 -8.47
C HIS A 3 -18.40 -1.17 -7.03
N PRO A 4 -19.09 -2.19 -6.48
CA PRO A 4 -18.67 -2.77 -5.22
C PRO A 4 -17.31 -3.43 -5.43
N LEU A 5 -16.33 -3.09 -4.59
CA LEU A 5 -15.06 -3.79 -4.44
C LEU A 5 -15.30 -5.20 -3.87
N ASN A 6 -15.96 -6.05 -4.65
CA ASN A 6 -16.25 -7.44 -4.31
C ASN A 6 -15.93 -8.33 -5.51
N GLU A 7 -14.72 -8.20 -6.03
CA GLU A 7 -14.06 -9.32 -6.68
C GLU A 7 -13.19 -9.97 -5.60
N LYS A 8 -13.32 -11.28 -5.48
CA LYS A 8 -12.45 -12.11 -4.65
C LYS A 8 -11.04 -12.01 -5.23
N THR A 9 -10.30 -10.95 -4.88
CA THR A 9 -8.84 -11.03 -4.83
C THR A 9 -8.54 -12.29 -4.04
N ASP A 10 -7.86 -13.24 -4.65
CA ASP A 10 -7.51 -14.49 -4.00
C ASP A 10 -6.89 -14.12 -2.65
N ASP A 11 -7.48 -14.57 -1.54
CA ASP A 11 -7.11 -14.12 -0.19
C ASP A 11 -5.59 -14.21 0.07
N ALA A 12 -4.92 -15.13 -0.64
CA ALA A 12 -3.48 -15.31 -0.65
C ALA A 12 -2.71 -14.14 -1.28
N GLU A 13 -3.15 -13.61 -2.42
CA GLU A 13 -2.49 -12.50 -3.10
C GLU A 13 -2.65 -11.19 -2.32
N ALA A 14 -3.84 -10.92 -1.82
CA ALA A 14 -4.08 -9.77 -0.95
C ALA A 14 -3.22 -9.84 0.34
N LYS A 15 -3.10 -11.03 0.95
CA LYS A 15 -2.21 -11.25 2.09
C LYS A 15 -0.73 -11.11 1.72
N ALA A 16 -0.31 -11.60 0.56
CA ALA A 16 1.06 -11.47 0.09
C ALA A 16 1.43 -10.00 -0.16
N MET A 17 0.52 -9.24 -0.76
CA MET A 17 0.68 -7.80 -0.97
C MET A 17 0.77 -7.05 0.36
N LEU A 18 -0.14 -7.29 1.30
CA LEU A 18 -0.11 -6.65 2.62
C LEU A 18 1.17 -7.02 3.39
N SER A 19 1.58 -8.28 3.34
CA SER A 19 2.84 -8.75 3.92
C SER A 19 4.03 -8.04 3.29
N ALA A 20 4.06 -7.92 1.96
CA ALA A 20 5.13 -7.23 1.24
C ALA A 20 5.24 -5.74 1.61
N ILE A 21 4.10 -5.05 1.70
CA ILE A 21 4.03 -3.66 2.15
C ILE A 21 4.61 -3.53 3.56
N THR A 22 4.14 -4.37 4.50
CA THR A 22 4.44 -4.22 5.93
C THR A 22 5.79 -4.80 6.37
N LYS A 23 6.41 -5.67 5.57
CA LYS A 23 7.62 -6.44 5.91
C LYS A 23 8.76 -5.59 6.47
N ASN A 24 9.01 -4.44 5.85
CA ASN A 24 10.17 -3.60 6.13
C ASN A 24 9.81 -2.34 6.94
N PHE A 25 8.69 -2.38 7.69
CA PHE A 25 8.28 -1.26 8.53
C PHE A 25 9.20 -1.11 9.73
N LYS A 26 9.81 0.07 9.86
CA LYS A 26 10.58 0.49 11.03
C LYS A 26 9.89 1.70 11.65
N PHE A 27 9.61 1.60 12.94
CA PHE A 27 9.04 2.68 13.75
C PHE A 27 10.14 3.27 14.64
N GLU A 28 10.28 4.58 14.62
CA GLU A 28 11.29 5.32 15.38
C GLU A 28 10.65 6.60 15.96
N LYS A 29 11.28 7.17 16.98
CA LYS A 29 10.86 8.45 17.57
C LYS A 29 9.37 8.51 17.92
N LEU A 30 8.89 7.54 18.69
CA LEU A 30 7.51 7.56 19.18
C LEU A 30 7.37 8.66 20.24
N GLU A 31 6.42 9.55 20.05
CA GLU A 31 6.13 10.69 20.92
C GLU A 31 4.62 10.77 21.17
N GLU A 32 4.21 10.74 22.44
CA GLU A 32 2.82 11.02 22.82
C GLU A 32 2.55 12.51 22.59
N VAL A 33 1.69 12.82 21.62
CA VAL A 33 1.29 14.20 21.31
C VAL A 33 0.15 14.63 22.23
N SER A 34 -0.83 13.75 22.39
CA SER A 34 -1.97 14.01 23.26
C SER A 34 -2.58 12.71 23.77
N LYS A 35 -3.21 12.79 24.94
CA LYS A 35 -4.00 11.72 25.54
C LYS A 35 -5.18 12.32 26.27
N LYS A 36 -6.39 11.96 25.84
CA LYS A 36 -7.66 12.43 26.42
C LYS A 36 -8.64 11.27 26.42
N ASP A 37 -9.09 10.89 27.62
CA ASP A 37 -10.06 9.81 27.83
C ASP A 37 -9.66 8.48 27.14
N ASP A 38 -10.44 8.08 26.13
CA ASP A 38 -10.26 6.88 25.32
C ASP A 38 -9.43 7.14 24.05
N LYS A 39 -8.89 8.35 23.85
CA LYS A 39 -8.14 8.74 22.65
C LYS A 39 -6.70 9.10 22.98
N ALA A 40 -5.81 8.79 22.06
CA ALA A 40 -4.44 9.26 22.08
C ALA A 40 -3.94 9.56 20.66
N GLU A 41 -3.00 10.48 20.57
CA GLU A 41 -2.28 10.80 19.35
C GLU A 41 -0.80 10.52 19.58
N VAL A 42 -0.20 9.72 18.70
CA VAL A 42 1.22 9.38 18.76
C VAL A 42 1.88 9.82 17.47
N LYS A 43 2.85 10.72 17.59
CA LYS A 43 3.72 11.06 16.48
C LYS A 43 4.78 9.98 16.36
N VAL A 44 5.03 9.50 15.15
CA VAL A 44 6.00 8.44 14.88
C VAL A 44 6.70 8.70 13.56
N LYS A 45 8.01 8.41 13.54
CA LYS A 45 8.80 8.35 12.32
C LYS A 45 8.77 6.93 11.79
N ILE A 46 8.24 6.76 10.59
CA ILE A 46 8.09 5.46 9.93
C ILE A 46 9.00 5.40 8.72
N THR A 47 9.75 4.32 8.59
CA THR A 47 10.48 3.98 7.37
C THR A 47 9.91 2.67 6.81
N SER A 48 9.56 2.65 5.53
CA SER A 48 9.03 1.47 4.84
C SER A 48 9.54 1.42 3.40
N ALA A 49 9.33 0.30 2.71
CA ALA A 49 9.49 0.27 1.26
C ALA A 49 8.58 1.34 0.61
N ASP A 50 9.07 1.97 -0.45
CA ASP A 50 8.35 2.98 -1.21
C ASP A 50 7.47 2.31 -2.26
N LEU A 51 6.17 2.26 -1.96
CA LEU A 51 5.17 1.68 -2.84
C LEU A 51 5.09 2.41 -4.18
N SER A 52 5.29 3.73 -4.21
CA SER A 52 5.23 4.51 -5.45
C SER A 52 6.35 4.12 -6.41
N VAL A 53 7.56 3.88 -5.88
CA VAL A 53 8.69 3.38 -6.69
C VAL A 53 8.42 1.96 -7.19
N ALA A 54 7.90 1.07 -6.32
CA ALA A 54 7.57 -0.30 -6.71
C ALA A 54 6.50 -0.35 -7.82
N VAL A 55 5.45 0.47 -7.70
CA VAL A 55 4.40 0.61 -8.72
C VAL A 55 4.96 1.19 -10.01
N THR A 56 5.79 2.23 -9.95
CA THR A 56 6.40 2.83 -11.15
C THR A 56 7.23 1.82 -11.93
N LYS A 57 8.01 0.99 -11.23
CA LYS A 57 8.77 -0.10 -11.85
C LYS A 57 7.86 -1.15 -12.47
N ALA A 58 6.81 -1.56 -11.76
CA ALA A 58 5.83 -2.51 -12.29
C ALA A 58 5.14 -2.00 -13.56
N VAL A 59 4.72 -0.73 -13.59
CA VAL A 59 4.18 -0.09 -14.79
C VAL A 59 5.19 -0.12 -15.94
N GLY A 60 6.46 0.21 -15.67
CA GLY A 60 7.52 0.13 -16.67
C GLY A 60 7.71 -1.26 -17.27
N GLU A 61 7.52 -2.31 -16.47
CA GLU A 61 7.62 -3.71 -16.92
C GLU A 61 6.39 -4.17 -17.72
N VAL A 62 5.18 -3.76 -17.32
CA VAL A 62 3.95 -4.21 -17.99
C VAL A 62 3.53 -3.34 -19.18
N MET A 63 4.03 -2.12 -19.32
CA MET A 63 3.71 -1.23 -20.44
C MET A 63 3.97 -1.86 -21.81
N PRO A 64 5.14 -2.50 -22.08
CA PRO A 64 5.36 -3.23 -23.33
C PRO A 64 4.37 -4.37 -23.55
N MET A 65 3.98 -5.08 -22.48
CA MET A 65 3.00 -6.16 -22.54
C MET A 65 1.60 -5.63 -22.87
N ALA A 66 1.21 -4.51 -22.29
CA ALA A 66 -0.05 -3.83 -22.61
C ALA A 66 -0.08 -3.37 -24.07
N PHE A 67 1.04 -2.85 -24.59
CA PHE A 67 1.16 -2.51 -26.01
C PHE A 67 1.01 -3.74 -26.91
N ALA A 68 1.68 -4.86 -26.59
CA ALA A 68 1.55 -6.10 -27.34
C ALA A 68 0.12 -6.69 -27.26
N SER A 69 -0.50 -6.64 -26.07
CA SER A 69 -1.87 -7.08 -25.80
C SER A 69 -2.90 -6.36 -26.68
N ALA A 70 -2.69 -5.08 -26.98
CA ALA A 70 -3.57 -4.31 -27.86
C ALA A 70 -3.69 -4.90 -29.28
N PHE A 71 -2.71 -5.69 -29.71
CA PHE A 71 -2.69 -6.40 -30.99
C PHE A 71 -2.99 -7.91 -30.86
N SER A 72 -3.27 -8.40 -29.65
CA SER A 72 -3.59 -9.81 -29.41
C SER A 72 -5.05 -10.12 -29.76
N GLU A 73 -5.30 -11.27 -30.38
CA GLU A 73 -6.64 -11.82 -30.58
C GLU A 73 -7.23 -12.39 -29.28
N ASP A 74 -6.36 -12.82 -28.35
CA ASP A 74 -6.74 -13.30 -27.01
C ASP A 74 -6.46 -12.22 -25.97
N LYS A 75 -7.43 -11.31 -25.79
CA LYS A 75 -7.33 -10.20 -24.86
C LYS A 75 -7.45 -10.64 -23.41
N GLU A 76 -8.35 -11.58 -23.11
CA GLU A 76 -8.62 -12.00 -21.73
C GLU A 76 -7.39 -12.68 -21.11
N GLN A 77 -6.72 -13.58 -21.85
CA GLN A 77 -5.50 -14.19 -21.37
C GLN A 77 -4.37 -13.15 -21.19
N SER A 78 -4.28 -12.19 -22.11
CA SER A 78 -3.24 -11.16 -22.06
C SER A 78 -3.45 -10.17 -20.91
N GLU A 79 -4.69 -9.79 -20.60
CA GLU A 79 -5.02 -8.94 -19.46
C GLU A 79 -4.66 -9.62 -18.14
N LYS A 80 -5.01 -10.90 -17.96
CA LYS A 80 -4.62 -11.68 -16.77
C LYS A 80 -3.10 -11.79 -16.61
N ALA A 81 -2.37 -11.95 -17.72
CA ALA A 81 -0.92 -12.00 -17.69
C ALA A 81 -0.29 -10.66 -17.27
N ILE A 82 -0.86 -9.54 -17.74
CA ILE A 82 -0.45 -8.19 -17.36
C ILE A 82 -0.70 -7.97 -15.87
N GLU A 83 -1.89 -8.28 -15.37
CA GLU A 83 -2.26 -8.12 -13.96
C GLU A 83 -1.33 -8.93 -13.04
N LYS A 84 -1.12 -10.21 -13.36
CA LYS A 84 -0.21 -11.08 -12.61
C LYS A 84 1.22 -10.54 -12.60
N THR A 85 1.69 -10.06 -13.74
CA THR A 85 3.03 -9.47 -13.84
C THR A 85 3.12 -8.22 -12.99
N MET A 86 2.14 -7.32 -13.08
CA MET A 86 2.07 -6.10 -12.28
C MET A 86 2.13 -6.41 -10.78
N THR A 87 1.26 -7.29 -10.28
CA THR A 87 1.20 -7.66 -8.85
C THR A 87 2.51 -8.30 -8.39
N SER A 88 3.05 -9.25 -9.17
CA SER A 88 4.30 -9.93 -8.81
C SER A 88 5.51 -9.00 -8.81
N THR A 89 5.59 -8.05 -9.75
CA THR A 89 6.66 -7.06 -9.81
C THR A 89 6.58 -6.08 -8.65
N ILE A 90 5.38 -5.67 -8.23
CA ILE A 90 5.22 -4.82 -7.03
C ILE A 90 5.73 -5.57 -5.80
N ILE A 91 5.24 -6.79 -5.55
CA ILE A 91 5.64 -7.61 -4.39
C ILE A 91 7.16 -7.83 -4.38
N LYS A 92 7.73 -8.17 -5.52
CA LYS A 92 9.18 -8.33 -5.67
C LYS A 92 9.94 -7.07 -5.27
N ASN A 93 9.55 -5.91 -5.79
CA ASN A 93 10.24 -4.66 -5.51
C ASN A 93 10.07 -4.17 -4.06
N LEU A 94 8.95 -4.47 -3.41
CA LEU A 94 8.72 -4.15 -1.99
C LEU A 94 9.54 -5.03 -1.04
N THR A 95 9.78 -6.28 -1.44
CA THR A 95 10.44 -7.29 -0.59
C THR A 95 11.93 -7.47 -0.89
N ASP A 96 12.44 -6.78 -1.91
CA ASP A 96 13.86 -6.74 -2.27
C ASP A 96 14.72 -6.21 -1.10
N LYS A 97 15.95 -6.70 -0.99
CA LYS A 97 16.92 -6.23 0.02
C LYS A 97 17.32 -4.78 -0.23
N ASP A 98 17.34 -4.38 -1.51
CA ASP A 98 17.69 -3.04 -1.96
C ASP A 98 16.44 -2.25 -2.37
N ALA A 99 15.28 -2.61 -1.80
CA ALA A 99 14.04 -1.87 -2.01
C ALA A 99 14.25 -0.39 -1.68
N ALA A 100 13.75 0.49 -2.55
CA ALA A 100 13.74 1.92 -2.27
C ALA A 100 12.92 2.16 -1.00
N MET A 101 13.49 2.86 -0.02
CA MET A 101 12.84 3.12 1.26
C MET A 101 12.38 4.57 1.32
N ALA A 102 11.20 4.79 1.90
CA ALA A 102 10.66 6.12 2.19
C ALA A 102 10.49 6.29 3.70
N THR A 103 10.92 7.45 4.20
CA THR A 103 10.79 7.83 5.61
C THR A 103 9.82 9.00 5.74
N ARG A 104 8.88 8.90 6.68
CA ARG A 104 7.85 9.91 6.94
C ARG A 104 7.57 10.06 8.43
N GLU A 105 7.24 11.27 8.85
CA GLU A 105 6.68 11.52 10.19
C GLU A 105 5.16 11.65 10.05
N VAL A 106 4.43 10.87 10.83
CA VAL A 106 2.97 10.84 10.84
C VAL A 106 2.47 10.94 12.27
N THR A 107 1.26 11.45 12.45
CA THR A 107 0.53 11.37 13.71
C THR A 107 -0.53 10.29 13.59
N LEU A 108 -0.35 9.18 14.30
CA LEU A 108 -1.34 8.12 14.38
C LEU A 108 -2.37 8.45 15.45
N ASN A 109 -3.65 8.26 15.10
CA ASN A 109 -4.74 8.33 16.07
C ASN A 109 -4.95 6.94 16.67
N LEU A 110 -5.10 6.88 17.98
CA LEU A 110 -5.37 5.66 18.72
C LEU A 110 -6.66 5.80 19.50
N LYS A 111 -7.40 4.69 19.58
CA LYS A 111 -8.60 4.57 20.41
C LYS A 111 -8.46 3.37 21.34
N LYS A 112 -8.77 3.58 22.61
CA LYS A 112 -8.85 2.55 23.63
C LYS A 112 -10.04 1.64 23.34
N ASP A 113 -9.81 0.34 23.33
CA ASP A 113 -10.86 -0.65 23.20
C ASP A 113 -11.53 -0.95 24.55
N LYS A 114 -12.43 -1.93 24.57
CA LYS A 114 -13.21 -2.31 25.76
C LYS A 114 -12.33 -2.93 26.85
N ASP A 115 -11.18 -3.47 26.47
CA ASP A 115 -10.24 -4.17 27.34
C ASP A 115 -9.19 -3.19 27.90
N GLY A 116 -9.18 -1.95 27.42
CA GLY A 116 -8.30 -0.89 27.88
C GLY A 116 -7.05 -0.68 27.00
N ASP A 117 -6.92 -1.43 25.91
CA ASP A 117 -5.79 -1.37 25.00
C ASP A 117 -6.00 -0.33 23.90
N TYR A 118 -4.95 0.44 23.58
CA TYR A 118 -5.00 1.37 22.47
C TYR A 118 -4.79 0.64 21.13
N LYS A 119 -5.73 0.82 20.20
CA LYS A 119 -5.63 0.36 18.82
C LYS A 119 -5.48 1.56 17.89
N ILE A 120 -4.70 1.39 16.82
CA ILE A 120 -4.60 2.41 15.76
C ILE A 120 -5.96 2.51 15.07
N VAL A 121 -6.43 3.74 14.87
CA VAL A 121 -7.67 4.02 14.15
C VAL A 121 -7.43 3.83 12.66
N ALA A 122 -8.36 3.16 11.97
CA ALA A 122 -8.32 2.98 10.53
C ALA A 122 -8.79 4.25 9.80
N ASP A 123 -7.98 5.30 9.88
CA ASP A 123 -8.21 6.59 9.23
C ASP A 123 -7.18 6.88 8.13
N ASP A 124 -7.22 8.10 7.60
CA ASP A 124 -6.32 8.51 6.51
C ASP A 124 -4.86 8.60 6.97
N ASN A 125 -4.58 8.80 8.26
CA ASN A 125 -3.22 8.73 8.78
C ASN A 125 -2.68 7.30 8.67
N LEU A 126 -3.49 6.29 9.01
CA LEU A 126 -3.08 4.89 8.81
C LEU A 126 -2.92 4.54 7.32
N LYS A 127 -3.78 5.05 6.44
CA LYS A 127 -3.63 4.84 4.98
C LYS A 127 -2.33 5.44 4.44
N GLU A 128 -1.97 6.65 4.88
CA GLU A 128 -0.70 7.29 4.52
C GLU A 128 0.51 6.47 5.02
N VAL A 129 0.36 5.84 6.19
CA VAL A 129 1.34 4.88 6.72
C VAL A 129 1.44 3.61 5.87
N LEU A 130 0.35 3.04 5.40
CA LEU A 130 0.41 1.78 4.63
C LEU A 130 0.87 2.00 3.19
N PHE A 131 0.38 3.04 2.54
CA PHE A 131 0.52 3.22 1.08
C PHE A 131 1.48 4.33 0.69
N ALA A 132 2.39 4.74 1.59
CA ALA A 132 3.55 5.61 1.35
C ALA A 132 3.39 6.52 0.12
N ASN A 133 2.91 7.75 0.32
CA ASN A 133 2.45 8.62 -0.77
C ASN A 133 1.13 8.15 -1.43
N ALA A 134 0.17 7.69 -0.62
CA ALA A 134 -1.18 7.31 -1.09
C ALA A 134 -1.78 8.36 -2.04
N LYS A 135 -1.63 9.64 -1.69
CA LYS A 135 -2.06 10.79 -2.51
C LYS A 135 -1.37 10.86 -3.88
N SER A 136 -0.12 10.42 -3.98
CA SER A 136 0.61 10.36 -5.25
C SER A 136 0.12 9.18 -6.10
N LEU A 137 -0.20 8.04 -5.48
CA LEU A 137 -0.82 6.91 -6.17
C LEU A 137 -2.24 7.27 -6.67
N GLU A 138 -3.06 7.90 -5.83
CA GLU A 138 -4.39 8.39 -6.23
C GLU A 138 -4.31 9.33 -7.44
N LYS A 139 -3.33 10.26 -7.45
CA LYS A 139 -3.06 11.12 -8.60
C LYS A 139 -2.61 10.35 -9.84
N MET A 140 -1.75 9.34 -9.68
CA MET A 140 -1.28 8.49 -10.80
C MET A 140 -2.42 7.67 -11.42
N PHE A 141 -3.38 7.22 -10.63
CA PHE A 141 -4.51 6.39 -11.08
C PHE A 141 -5.79 7.17 -11.36
N GLY A 142 -5.72 8.51 -11.45
CA GLY A 142 -6.84 9.34 -11.88
C GLY A 142 -7.95 9.51 -10.84
N GLY A 143 -7.65 9.30 -9.56
CA GLY A 143 -8.53 9.72 -8.46
C GLY A 143 -8.71 11.23 -8.49
N LYS A 144 -9.97 11.68 -8.58
CA LYS A 144 -10.34 13.10 -8.41
C LYS A 144 -10.16 13.53 -6.96
#